data_AF-A0AAV6HZD3-F1
#
_entry.id   AF-A0AAV6HZD3-F1
#
_cell.length_a   1.000
_cell.length_b   1.000
_cell.length_c   1.000
_cell.angle_alpha   90.00
_cell.angle_beta   90.00
_cell.angle_gamma   90.00
#
_symmetry.space_group_name_H-M   'P 1'
#
loop_
_entity.id
_entity.type
_entity.pdbx_description
1 polymer ?
#
loop_
_entity_poly.entity_id
_entity_poly.type
_entity_poly.pdbx_seq_one_letter_code
_entity_poly.pdbx_strand_id
1 'polypeptide(L)'
;MAPGLVGLSLSYALVLTFAQVFFTQWYSSLCNYIISVERIKQFMNIPPEPPAIVEDKRPPFSWPSEGKIELQDLKIRYRQNAPLVLKGITCTFREGARVGVVGRTGSGKTTLISALFRLVEPESGKILIDGLDICYIGLKDLRMKLSIIPQEPTLFRGSVRTNLDPSGLYSDDEIWKVEPINSK
;
A
#
# COMPACT_ATOMS: atom_id res chain seq x y z
N MET A 1 -55.98 -46.30 -21.05
CA MET A 1 -54.76 -45.63 -21.57
C MET A 1 -53.90 -46.66 -22.27
N ALA A 2 -53.26 -46.31 -23.39
CA ALA A 2 -52.38 -47.27 -24.08
C ALA A 2 -51.15 -47.57 -23.20
N PRO A 3 -50.77 -48.84 -22.99
CA PRO A 3 -49.68 -49.21 -22.09
C PRO A 3 -48.32 -48.57 -22.47
N GLY A 4 -48.10 -48.26 -23.75
CA GLY A 4 -46.90 -47.53 -24.21
C GLY A 4 -46.80 -46.08 -23.70
N LEU A 5 -47.93 -45.37 -23.54
CA LEU A 5 -47.94 -44.01 -22.98
C LEU A 5 -47.58 -44.01 -21.49
N VAL A 6 -48.01 -45.04 -20.75
CA VAL A 6 -47.69 -45.20 -19.33
C VAL A 6 -46.18 -45.45 -19.16
N GLY A 7 -45.60 -46.34 -19.97
CA GLY A 7 -44.15 -46.57 -19.99
C GLY A 7 -43.35 -45.31 -20.29
N LEU A 8 -43.74 -44.55 -21.32
CA LEU A 8 -43.10 -43.27 -21.65
C LEU A 8 -43.19 -42.26 -20.50
N SER A 9 -44.36 -42.11 -19.87
CA SER A 9 -44.54 -41.18 -18.74
C SER A 9 -43.65 -41.52 -17.55
N LEU A 10 -43.47 -42.81 -17.25
CA LEU A 10 -42.61 -43.27 -16.15
C LEU A 10 -41.13 -43.03 -16.47
N SER A 11 -40.70 -43.31 -17.71
CA SER A 11 -39.33 -43.01 -18.16
C SER A 11 -39.03 -41.52 -18.09
N TYR A 12 -39.95 -40.65 -18.51
CA TYR A 12 -39.78 -39.20 -18.41
C TYR A 12 -39.77 -38.72 -16.95
N ALA A 13 -40.60 -39.28 -16.07
CA ALA A 13 -40.59 -38.92 -14.64
C ALA A 13 -39.23 -39.19 -13.97
N LEU A 14 -38.61 -40.33 -14.29
CA LEU A 14 -37.27 -40.66 -13.80
C LEU A 14 -36.21 -39.67 -14.31
N VAL A 15 -36.19 -39.40 -15.62
CA VAL A 15 -35.24 -38.44 -16.23
C VAL A 15 -35.42 -37.04 -15.65
N LEU A 16 -36.67 -36.60 -15.46
CA LEU A 16 -36.99 -35.29 -14.89
C LEU A 16 -36.47 -35.15 -13.45
N THR A 17 -36.58 -36.21 -12.65
CA THR A 17 -36.10 -36.23 -11.27
C THR A 17 -34.58 -36.07 -11.21
N PHE A 18 -33.84 -36.78 -12.08
CA PHE A 18 -32.39 -36.62 -12.19
C PHE A 18 -31.99 -35.23 -12.68
N ALA A 19 -32.69 -34.70 -13.68
CA ALA A 19 -32.44 -33.35 -14.17
C ALA A 19 -32.65 -32.30 -13.08
N GLN A 20 -33.69 -32.41 -12.26
CA GLN A 20 -33.96 -31.48 -11.16
C GLN A 20 -32.85 -31.47 -10.11
N VAL A 21 -32.35 -32.65 -9.71
CA VAL A 21 -31.22 -32.76 -8.77
C VAL A 21 -29.98 -32.10 -9.36
N PHE A 22 -29.68 -32.38 -10.63
CA PHE A 22 -28.56 -31.77 -11.34
C PHE A 22 -28.68 -30.23 -11.42
N PHE A 23 -29.85 -29.70 -11.79
CA PHE A 23 -30.09 -28.26 -11.83
C PHE A 23 -29.93 -27.59 -10.47
N THR A 24 -30.39 -28.24 -9.40
CA THR A 24 -30.26 -27.70 -8.05
C THR A 24 -28.79 -27.63 -7.62
N GLN A 25 -28.02 -28.68 -7.90
CA GLN A 25 -26.59 -28.71 -7.64
C GLN A 25 -25.85 -27.66 -8.48
N TRP A 26 -26.15 -27.57 -9.77
CA TRP A 26 -25.54 -26.60 -10.68
C TRP A 26 -25.85 -25.16 -10.27
N TYR A 27 -27.08 -24.88 -9.86
CA TYR A 27 -27.49 -23.58 -9.32
C TYR A 27 -26.74 -23.24 -8.03
N SER A 28 -26.64 -24.19 -7.09
CA SER A 28 -25.86 -24.00 -5.86
C SER A 28 -24.38 -23.74 -6.15
N SER A 29 -23.77 -24.49 -7.08
CA SER A 29 -22.40 -24.24 -7.55
C SER A 29 -22.24 -22.85 -8.17
N LEU A 30 -23.19 -22.41 -9.01
CA LEU A 30 -23.17 -21.08 -9.60
C LEU A 30 -23.25 -19.98 -8.54
N CYS A 31 -24.12 -20.12 -7.54
CA CYS A 31 -24.20 -19.22 -6.39
C CYS A 31 -22.91 -19.22 -5.57
N ASN A 32 -22.19 -20.33 -5.47
CA ASN A 32 -20.88 -20.34 -4.82
C ASN A 32 -19.82 -19.59 -5.65
N TYR A 33 -19.86 -19.70 -6.99
CA TYR A 33 -18.93 -18.98 -7.86
C TYR A 33 -19.17 -17.47 -7.87
N ILE A 34 -20.43 -17.00 -7.82
CA ILE A 34 -20.74 -15.56 -7.84
C ILE A 34 -20.19 -14.82 -6.60
N ILE A 35 -20.10 -15.49 -5.45
CA ILE A 35 -19.50 -14.93 -4.22
C ILE A 35 -18.02 -14.56 -4.46
N SER A 36 -17.30 -15.35 -5.27
CA SER A 36 -15.90 -15.05 -5.59
C SER A 36 -15.78 -13.79 -6.44
N VAL A 37 -16.70 -13.59 -7.40
CA VAL A 37 -16.77 -12.37 -8.21
C VAL A 37 -17.14 -11.16 -7.36
N GLU A 38 -18.07 -11.32 -6.41
CA GLU A 38 -18.45 -10.26 -5.47
C GLU A 38 -17.26 -9.81 -4.63
N ARG A 39 -16.46 -10.74 -4.11
CA ARG A 39 -15.24 -10.40 -3.35
C ARG A 39 -14.24 -9.61 -4.17
N ILE A 40 -14.00 -9.99 -5.44
CA ILE A 40 -13.12 -9.22 -6.33
C ILE A 40 -13.66 -7.80 -6.52
N LYS A 41 -14.97 -7.66 -6.76
CA LYS A 41 -15.62 -6.36 -6.89
C LYS A 41 -15.50 -5.51 -5.62
N GLN A 42 -15.55 -6.11 -4.44
CA GLN A 42 -15.33 -5.40 -3.18
C GLN A 42 -13.92 -4.79 -3.11
N PHE A 43 -12.87 -5.54 -3.50
CA PHE A 43 -11.49 -5.03 -3.52
C PHE A 43 -11.29 -3.91 -4.55
N MET A 44 -11.97 -3.97 -5.69
CA MET A 44 -11.90 -2.92 -6.72
C MET A 44 -12.49 -1.58 -6.27
N ASN A 45 -13.37 -1.58 -5.28
CA ASN A 45 -14.09 -0.39 -4.81
C ASN A 45 -13.53 0.22 -3.51
N ILE A 46 -12.39 -0.29 -3.02
CA ILE A 46 -11.72 0.28 -1.84
C ILE A 46 -11.18 1.68 -2.18
N PRO A 47 -11.25 2.65 -1.26
CA PRO A 47 -10.66 3.97 -1.48
C PRO A 47 -9.17 3.84 -1.85
N PRO A 48 -8.76 4.35 -3.02
CA PRO A 48 -7.37 4.28 -3.44
C PRO A 48 -6.50 5.23 -2.62
N GLU A 49 -5.20 4.93 -2.55
CA GLU A 49 -4.21 5.89 -2.08
C GLU A 49 -4.16 7.13 -2.99
N PRO A 50 -3.66 8.27 -2.47
CA PRO A 50 -3.40 9.46 -3.28
C PRO A 50 -2.58 9.14 -4.54
N PRO A 51 -2.74 9.95 -5.61
CA PRO A 51 -2.08 9.67 -6.88
C PRO A 51 -0.56 9.65 -6.74
N ALA A 52 0.07 8.71 -7.46
CA ALA A 52 1.53 8.58 -7.50
C ALA A 52 2.20 9.85 -8.06
N ILE A 53 1.55 10.51 -9.01
CA ILE A 53 2.03 11.69 -9.72
C ILE A 53 0.93 12.75 -9.70
N VAL A 54 1.32 13.99 -9.39
CA VAL A 54 0.45 15.17 -9.47
C VAL A 54 1.14 16.16 -10.40
N GLU A 55 0.74 16.20 -11.67
CA GLU A 55 1.40 17.01 -12.71
C GLU A 55 1.47 18.51 -12.34
N ASP A 56 0.38 19.06 -11.80
CA ASP A 56 0.30 20.48 -11.43
C ASP A 56 1.19 20.88 -10.23
N LYS A 57 1.70 19.90 -9.46
CA LYS A 57 2.41 20.14 -8.20
C LYS A 57 3.71 19.35 -8.08
N ARG A 58 4.36 19.09 -9.22
CA ARG A 58 5.68 18.46 -9.21
C ARG A 58 6.73 19.40 -8.60
N PRO A 59 7.53 18.92 -7.65
CA PRO A 59 8.67 19.69 -7.17
C PRO A 59 9.73 19.79 -8.29
N PRO A 60 10.62 20.80 -8.22
CA PRO A 60 11.73 20.91 -9.16
C PRO A 60 12.65 19.70 -9.07
N PHE A 61 13.37 19.39 -10.16
CA PHE A 61 14.22 18.19 -10.26
C PHE A 61 15.28 18.09 -9.15
N SER A 62 15.81 19.25 -8.73
CA SER A 62 16.81 19.40 -7.67
C SER A 62 16.24 19.26 -6.25
N TRP A 63 14.93 19.11 -6.09
CA TRP A 63 14.33 18.92 -4.78
C TRP A 63 14.49 17.47 -4.30
N PRO A 64 14.70 17.25 -3.00
CA PRO A 64 15.03 18.25 -1.97
C PRO A 64 16.47 18.74 -2.13
N SER A 65 16.70 20.04 -1.98
CA SER A 65 18.00 20.70 -2.19
C SER A 65 18.79 20.84 -0.89
N GLU A 66 18.12 21.20 0.21
CA GLU A 66 18.77 21.39 1.52
C GLU A 66 18.40 20.25 2.49
N GLY A 67 17.21 19.67 2.35
CA GLY A 67 16.73 18.58 3.19
C GLY A 67 16.22 19.06 4.56
N LYS A 68 15.78 20.32 4.66
CA LYS A 68 15.18 20.88 5.87
C LYS A 68 13.75 20.37 6.01
N ILE A 69 13.41 19.80 7.18
CA ILE A 69 12.08 19.23 7.44
C ILE A 69 11.41 20.00 8.57
N GLU A 70 10.19 20.47 8.35
CA GLU A 70 9.38 21.17 9.36
C GLU A 70 8.06 20.45 9.58
N LEU A 71 7.77 20.12 10.84
CA LEU A 71 6.48 19.62 11.28
C LEU A 71 5.73 20.77 11.96
N GLN A 72 4.50 21.01 11.54
CA GLN A 72 3.66 22.10 12.08
C GLN A 72 2.34 21.52 12.59
N ASP A 73 2.13 21.52 13.91
CA ASP A 73 0.94 20.99 14.60
C ASP A 73 0.49 19.60 14.08
N LEU A 74 1.46 18.71 13.85
CA LEU A 74 1.22 17.41 13.21
C LEU A 74 0.38 16.49 14.11
N LYS A 75 -0.80 16.11 13.61
CA LYS A 75 -1.74 15.21 14.27
C LYS A 75 -2.01 14.00 13.39
N ILE A 76 -1.87 12.80 13.96
CA ILE A 76 -1.98 11.55 13.20
C ILE A 76 -2.84 10.54 13.95
N ARG A 77 -3.73 9.88 13.21
CA ARG A 77 -4.47 8.69 13.63
C ARG A 77 -4.51 7.67 12.50
N TYR A 78 -4.62 6.40 12.86
CA TYR A 78 -4.72 5.31 11.87
C TYR A 78 -6.16 5.07 11.38
N ARG A 79 -7.17 5.47 12.17
CA ARG A 79 -8.59 5.30 11.84
C ARG A 79 -9.38 6.50 12.36
N GLN A 80 -10.43 6.91 11.65
CA GLN A 80 -11.31 8.04 12.02
C GLN A 80 -12.02 7.88 13.37
N ASN A 81 -12.08 6.66 13.93
CA ASN A 81 -12.65 6.40 15.26
C ASN A 81 -11.59 6.03 16.31
N ALA A 82 -10.30 6.01 15.95
CA ALA A 82 -9.20 5.67 16.87
C ALA A 82 -8.55 6.93 17.46
N PRO A 83 -8.03 6.91 18.69
CA PRO A 83 -7.40 8.09 19.29
C PRO A 83 -6.19 8.58 18.46
N LEU A 84 -5.90 9.87 18.57
CA LEU A 84 -4.69 10.46 18.00
C LEU A 84 -3.44 9.84 18.64
N VAL A 85 -2.53 9.37 17.79
CA VAL A 85 -1.23 8.82 18.18
C VAL A 85 -0.21 9.94 18.32
N LEU A 86 -0.11 10.81 17.33
CA LEU A 86 0.65 12.06 17.41
C LEU A 86 -0.32 13.20 17.65
N LYS A 87 -0.02 14.06 18.64
CA LYS A 87 -0.96 15.05 19.19
C LYS A 87 -0.42 16.48 19.07
N GLY A 88 -0.19 16.94 17.84
CA GLY A 88 0.26 18.32 17.59
C GLY A 88 1.76 18.48 17.76
N ILE A 89 2.54 17.67 17.03
CA ILE A 89 4.00 17.78 17.06
C ILE A 89 4.44 18.94 16.17
N THR A 90 5.20 19.86 16.77
CA THR A 90 5.86 20.96 16.06
C THR A 90 7.36 20.87 16.31
N CYS A 91 8.13 20.63 15.27
CA CYS A 91 9.58 20.63 15.34
C CYS A 91 10.21 20.88 13.97
N THR A 92 11.46 21.33 13.97
CA THR A 92 12.23 21.60 12.75
C THR A 92 13.53 20.83 12.79
N PHE A 93 13.75 20.00 11.79
CA PHE A 93 15.02 19.34 11.51
C PHE A 93 15.77 20.21 10.49
N ARG A 94 16.91 20.75 10.91
CA ARG A 94 17.75 21.61 10.07
C ARG A 94 18.45 20.78 8.99
N GLU A 95 18.71 21.44 7.87
CA GLU A 95 19.53 20.95 6.78
C GLU A 95 20.91 20.45 7.27
N GLY A 96 21.36 19.32 6.72
CA GLY A 96 22.63 18.68 7.09
C GLY A 96 22.73 18.12 8.53
N ALA A 97 21.68 18.23 9.35
CA ALA A 97 21.72 17.77 10.73
C ALA A 97 21.44 16.26 10.84
N ARG A 98 22.21 15.58 11.70
CA ARG A 98 21.92 14.20 12.12
C ARG A 98 21.12 14.23 13.41
N VAL A 99 19.86 13.82 13.34
CA VAL A 99 18.94 13.89 14.49
C VAL A 99 18.52 12.49 14.94
N GLY A 100 18.67 12.22 16.24
CA GLY A 100 18.20 10.99 16.87
C GLY A 100 16.86 11.21 17.55
N VAL A 101 15.87 10.36 17.26
CA VAL A 101 14.55 10.39 17.92
C VAL A 101 14.47 9.23 18.91
N VAL A 102 14.40 9.54 20.21
CA VAL A 102 14.33 8.55 21.30
C VAL A 102 13.00 8.61 22.02
N GLY A 103 12.62 7.50 22.66
CA GLY A 103 11.39 7.42 23.46
C GLY A 103 11.01 5.98 23.78
N ARG A 104 10.05 5.79 24.70
CA ARG A 104 9.54 4.46 25.06
C ARG A 104 8.90 3.73 23.86
N THR A 105 8.87 2.40 23.87
CA THR A 105 8.07 1.63 22.91
C THR A 105 6.62 2.11 22.91
N GLY A 106 6.02 2.28 21.73
CA GLY A 106 4.67 2.84 21.58
C GLY A 106 4.57 4.37 21.62
N SER A 107 5.69 5.09 21.75
CA SER A 107 5.68 6.58 21.78
C SER A 107 5.39 7.26 20.43
N GLY A 108 5.12 6.50 19.36
CA GLY A 108 4.81 7.05 18.03
C GLY A 108 6.01 7.33 17.12
N LYS A 109 7.23 6.85 17.44
CA LYS A 109 8.42 7.01 16.57
C LYS A 109 8.22 6.42 15.18
N THR A 110 7.74 5.18 15.10
CA THR A 110 7.42 4.53 13.82
C THR A 110 6.30 5.27 13.10
N THR A 111 5.29 5.76 13.83
CA THR A 111 4.22 6.58 13.26
C THR A 111 4.74 7.88 12.64
N LEU A 112 5.72 8.52 13.26
CA LEU A 112 6.38 9.71 12.71
C LEU A 112 7.07 9.40 11.38
N ILE A 113 7.80 8.29 11.32
CA ILE A 113 8.44 7.84 10.08
C ILE A 113 7.38 7.51 9.01
N SER A 114 6.32 6.79 9.37
CA SER A 114 5.20 6.50 8.45
C SER A 114 4.55 7.76 7.89
N ALA A 115 4.47 8.83 8.69
CA ALA A 115 3.95 10.12 8.26
C ALA A 115 4.84 10.82 7.23
N LEU A 116 6.17 10.80 7.45
CA LEU A 116 7.14 11.40 6.53
C LEU A 116 7.09 10.74 5.14
N PHE A 117 6.87 9.42 5.09
CA PHE A 117 6.69 8.68 3.85
C PHE A 117 5.25 8.72 3.30
N ARG A 118 4.33 9.45 3.97
CA ARG A 118 2.90 9.47 3.69
C ARG A 118 2.33 8.06 3.49
N LEU A 119 2.70 7.14 4.37
CA LEU A 119 2.06 5.83 4.52
C LEU A 119 0.77 5.95 5.35
N VAL A 120 0.71 6.98 6.20
CA VAL A 120 -0.48 7.42 6.91
C VAL A 120 -0.59 8.92 6.70
N GLU A 121 -1.71 9.36 6.14
CA GLU A 121 -1.96 10.79 5.95
C GLU A 121 -2.19 11.50 7.29
N PRO A 122 -1.71 12.74 7.46
CA PRO A 122 -1.98 13.53 8.65
C PRO A 122 -3.47 13.88 8.72
N GLU A 123 -4.06 13.78 9.92
CA GLU A 123 -5.43 14.25 10.19
C GLU A 123 -5.48 15.79 10.13
N SER A 124 -4.43 16.43 10.65
CA SER A 124 -4.27 17.88 10.72
C SER A 124 -2.80 18.22 10.90
N GLY A 125 -2.46 19.47 10.59
CA GLY A 125 -1.08 19.95 10.57
C GLY A 125 -0.43 19.72 9.22
N LYS A 126 0.85 20.07 9.12
CA LYS A 126 1.61 20.01 7.86
C LYS A 126 3.00 19.45 8.08
N ILE A 127 3.51 18.82 7.03
CA ILE A 127 4.91 18.39 6.93
C ILE A 127 5.49 19.12 5.73
N LEU A 128 6.49 19.97 5.96
CA LEU A 128 7.17 20.73 4.93
C LEU A 128 8.58 20.16 4.74
N ILE A 129 9.00 19.98 3.50
CA ILE A 129 10.39 19.66 3.14
C ILE A 129 10.88 20.75 2.19
N ASP A 130 11.93 21.47 2.59
CA ASP A 130 12.44 22.68 1.91
C ASP A 130 11.33 23.71 1.63
N GLY A 131 10.41 23.86 2.58
CA GLY A 131 9.27 24.79 2.49
C GLY A 131 8.08 24.29 1.65
N LEU A 132 8.20 23.14 0.97
CA LEU A 132 7.10 22.54 0.21
C LEU A 132 6.30 21.55 1.07
N ASP A 133 4.98 21.70 1.08
CA ASP A 133 4.08 20.78 1.77
C ASP A 133 3.95 19.45 1.00
N ILE A 134 4.41 18.39 1.63
CA ILE A 134 4.49 17.06 1.01
C ILE A 134 3.11 16.47 0.73
N CYS A 135 2.04 16.95 1.38
CA CYS A 135 0.68 16.47 1.16
C CYS A 135 0.18 16.78 -0.26
N TYR A 136 0.77 17.79 -0.90
CA TYR A 136 0.43 18.21 -2.25
C TYR A 136 1.27 17.60 -3.36
N ILE A 137 2.39 16.95 -3.00
CA ILE A 137 3.32 16.30 -3.94
C ILE A 137 2.80 14.89 -4.27
N GLY A 138 3.10 14.38 -5.47
CA GLY A 138 2.82 12.98 -5.81
C GLY A 138 3.63 12.01 -4.95
N LEU A 139 3.01 10.89 -4.54
CA LEU A 139 3.68 9.92 -3.65
C LEU A 139 4.96 9.33 -4.23
N LYS A 140 5.03 9.14 -5.55
CA LYS A 140 6.21 8.62 -6.22
C LYS A 140 7.36 9.64 -6.19
N ASP A 141 7.06 10.90 -6.47
CA ASP A 141 8.06 11.97 -6.47
C ASP A 141 8.64 12.20 -5.06
N LEU A 142 7.80 12.10 -4.02
CA LEU A 142 8.24 12.14 -2.62
C LEU A 142 9.08 10.92 -2.24
N ARG A 143 8.55 9.71 -2.44
CA ARG A 143 9.16 8.46 -1.93
C ARG A 143 10.45 8.08 -2.68
N MET A 144 10.64 8.54 -3.92
CA MET A 144 11.92 8.35 -4.64
C MET A 144 13.06 9.22 -4.10
N LYS A 145 12.76 10.28 -3.35
CA LYS A 145 13.76 11.20 -2.77
C LYS A 145 14.07 10.93 -1.30
N LEU A 146 13.34 10.01 -0.67
CA LEU A 146 13.53 9.60 0.72
C LEU A 146 14.01 8.15 0.79
N SER A 147 14.91 7.86 1.72
CA SER A 147 15.39 6.50 1.97
C SER A 147 15.12 6.07 3.40
N ILE A 148 14.77 4.80 3.58
CA ILE A 148 14.47 4.20 4.88
C ILE A 148 15.10 2.82 4.96
N ILE A 149 15.61 2.50 6.15
CA ILE A 149 16.02 1.13 6.49
C ILE A 149 14.91 0.56 7.40
N PRO A 150 14.19 -0.49 6.97
CA PRO A 150 13.12 -1.08 7.77
C PRO A 150 13.68 -1.75 9.02
N GLN A 151 12.87 -1.83 10.08
CA GLN A 151 13.25 -2.52 11.32
C GLN A 151 13.48 -4.03 11.09
N GLU A 152 12.66 -4.64 10.22
CA GLU A 152 12.80 -6.03 9.80
C GLU A 152 13.27 -6.06 8.33
N PRO A 153 14.52 -6.48 8.05
CA PRO A 153 15.02 -6.56 6.68
C PRO A 153 14.31 -7.69 5.94
N THR A 154 13.55 -7.32 4.89
CA THR A 154 12.90 -8.28 4.00
C THR A 154 13.65 -8.31 2.67
N LEU A 155 14.05 -9.50 2.23
CA LEU A 155 14.64 -9.72 0.91
C LEU A 155 13.63 -10.42 0.00
N PHE A 156 13.53 -9.95 -1.24
CA PHE A 156 12.68 -10.57 -2.25
C PHE A 156 13.41 -11.74 -2.91
N ARG A 157 12.66 -12.78 -3.32
CA ARG A 157 13.22 -13.88 -4.11
C ARG A 157 13.76 -13.33 -5.43
N GLY A 158 15.05 -13.54 -5.68
CA GLY A 158 15.75 -13.00 -6.83
C GLY A 158 17.26 -13.02 -6.62
N SER A 159 17.99 -12.31 -7.46
CA SER A 159 19.44 -12.11 -7.28
C SER A 159 19.72 -10.98 -6.28
N VAL A 160 20.97 -10.91 -5.81
CA VAL A 160 21.45 -9.77 -5.01
C VAL A 160 21.31 -8.47 -5.81
N ARG A 161 21.64 -8.51 -7.10
CA ARG A 161 21.50 -7.39 -8.04
C ARG A 161 20.08 -6.84 -8.10
N THR A 162 19.07 -7.71 -8.21
CA THR A 162 17.66 -7.29 -8.27
C THR A 162 17.14 -6.76 -6.94
N ASN A 163 17.71 -7.20 -5.81
CA ASN A 163 17.36 -6.65 -4.49
C ASN A 163 18.02 -5.28 -4.25
N LEU A 164 19.19 -5.03 -4.82
CA LEU A 164 19.91 -3.74 -4.73
C LEU A 164 19.32 -2.67 -5.65
N ASP A 165 19.06 -3.02 -6.92
CA ASP A 165 18.49 -2.11 -7.92
C ASP A 165 17.43 -2.86 -8.74
N PRO A 166 16.19 -2.89 -8.25
CA PRO A 166 15.08 -3.55 -8.93
C PRO A 166 14.65 -2.83 -10.22
N SER A 167 15.04 -1.57 -10.38
CA SER A 167 14.74 -0.74 -11.55
C SER A 167 15.76 -0.88 -12.69
N GLY A 168 16.93 -1.47 -12.43
CA GLY A 168 18.01 -1.61 -13.41
C GLY A 168 18.55 -0.27 -13.90
N LEU A 169 18.56 0.75 -13.04
CA LEU A 169 18.97 2.11 -13.41
C LEU A 169 20.49 2.30 -13.43
N TYR A 170 21.22 1.50 -12.65
CA TYR A 170 22.65 1.67 -12.44
C TYR A 170 23.45 0.57 -13.13
N SER A 171 24.71 0.84 -13.48
CA SER A 171 25.62 -0.19 -14.00
C SER A 171 26.23 -1.02 -12.86
N ASP A 172 26.80 -2.19 -13.20
CA ASP A 172 27.47 -3.03 -12.19
C ASP A 172 28.67 -2.32 -11.57
N ASP A 173 29.40 -1.52 -12.34
CA ASP A 173 30.52 -0.70 -11.85
C ASP A 173 30.08 0.36 -10.84
N GLU A 174 28.90 0.95 -11.02
CA GLU A 174 28.34 1.94 -10.08
C GLU A 174 27.93 1.28 -8.77
N ILE A 175 27.36 0.08 -8.84
CA ILE A 175 26.93 -0.68 -7.67
C ILE A 175 28.13 -1.15 -6.86
N TRP A 176 29.22 -1.58 -7.52
CA TRP A 176 30.45 -1.98 -6.82
C TRP A 176 31.13 -0.82 -6.08
N LYS A 177 30.94 0.44 -6.50
CA LYS A 177 31.47 1.62 -5.80
C LYS A 177 30.75 1.92 -4.49
N VAL A 178 29.57 1.34 -4.26
CA VAL A 178 28.84 1.44 -3.00
C VAL A 178 29.46 0.47 -2.00
N GLU A 179 30.73 0.72 -1.63
CA GLU A 179 31.38 -0.02 -0.55
C GLU A 179 30.61 0.19 0.77
N PRO A 180 30.49 -0.85 1.61
CA PRO A 180 29.77 -0.74 2.87
C PRO A 180 30.40 0.33 3.75
N ILE A 181 29.55 1.11 4.42
CA ILE A 181 29.87 2.21 5.35
C ILE A 181 30.73 1.76 6.58
N ASN A 182 31.25 0.53 6.60
CA ASN A 182 32.17 0.02 7.62
C ASN A 182 33.42 -0.62 6.99
N SER A 183 34.41 0.21 6.67
CA SER A 183 35.82 -0.18 6.64
C SER A 183 36.68 0.83 7.40
N LYS A 184 36.31 1.13 8.66
CA LYS A 184 37.19 1.73 9.68
C LYS A 184 36.73 1.35 11.07
#